data_AF-A0A090W316-F1
#
_entry.id   AF-A0A090W316-F1
#
_cell.length_a   1.000
_cell.length_b   1.000
_cell.length_c   1.000
_cell.angle_alpha   90.00
_cell.angle_beta   90.00
_cell.angle_gamma   90.00
#
_symmetry.space_group_name_H-M   'P 1'
#
loop_
_entity.id
_entity.type
_entity.pdbx_description
1 polymer ?
#
loop_
_entity_poly.entity_id
_entity_poly.type
_entity_poly.pdbx_seq_one_letter_code
_entity_poly.pdbx_strand_id
1 'polypeptide(L)'
;MGYVQGLKKKVEIIDISKEGLSDTIWVELRDNLDVPFDEIFTTQNEDLSDYGDKDSFSKTDWIKIINKRPELLQKPIAVNGDSVMLIAHRSEILKFFDVDSAGLEKTFGHEAPTTSSTTKGEKFVK
;
A
#
# COMPACT_ATOMS: atom_id res chain seq x y z
N MET A 1 -5.02 -5.46 16.06
CA MET A 1 -3.68 -6.07 16.08
C MET A 1 -3.68 -7.62 16.03
N GLY A 2 -4.73 -8.30 15.52
CA GLY A 2 -4.75 -9.78 15.45
C GLY A 2 -4.20 -10.35 14.13
N TYR A 3 -4.46 -9.68 13.01
CA TYR A 3 -4.11 -10.18 11.67
C TYR A 3 -2.61 -10.13 11.36
N VAL A 4 -1.87 -9.18 11.94
CA VAL A 4 -0.42 -9.03 11.74
C VAL A 4 0.37 -10.16 12.43
N GLN A 5 -0.13 -10.66 13.57
CA GLN A 5 0.52 -11.74 14.33
C GLN A 5 0.40 -13.12 13.67
N GLY A 6 -0.53 -13.30 12.72
CA GLY A 6 -0.70 -14.54 11.97
C GLY A 6 0.24 -14.69 10.76
N LEU A 7 0.97 -13.63 10.41
CA LEU A 7 1.95 -13.68 9.33
C LEU A 7 3.22 -14.38 9.84
N LYS A 8 3.65 -15.44 9.15
CA LYS A 8 4.93 -16.13 9.45
C LYS A 8 6.17 -15.28 9.12
N LYS A 9 6.00 -14.16 8.41
CA LYS A 9 7.07 -13.18 8.12
C LYS A 9 7.19 -12.19 9.28
N LYS A 10 8.43 -11.80 9.62
CA LYS A 10 8.70 -10.74 10.60
C LYS A 10 8.15 -9.42 10.04
N VAL A 11 7.07 -8.91 10.61
CA VAL A 11 6.50 -7.60 10.27
C VAL A 11 7.03 -6.58 11.25
N GLU A 12 7.54 -5.48 10.71
CA GLU A 12 7.89 -4.29 11.47
C GLU A 12 6.75 -3.28 11.40
N ILE A 13 6.37 -2.72 12.55
CA ILE A 13 5.32 -1.71 12.64
C ILE A 13 6.00 -0.40 13.01
N ILE A 14 5.99 0.55 12.08
CA ILE A 14 6.51 1.89 12.29
C ILE A 14 5.33 2.81 12.65
N ASP A 15 5.47 3.52 13.77
CA ASP A 15 4.50 4.52 14.20
C ASP A 15 5.04 5.91 13.86
N ILE A 16 4.59 6.47 12.74
CA ILE A 16 5.07 7.76 12.24
C ILE A 16 4.76 8.95 13.17
N SER A 17 3.87 8.76 14.16
CA SER A 17 3.62 9.77 15.19
C SER A 17 4.69 9.83 16.27
N LYS A 18 5.49 8.76 16.39
CA LYS A 18 6.59 8.62 17.35
C LYS A 18 7.95 8.72 16.70
N GLU A 19 8.05 8.22 15.47
CA GLU A 19 9.28 8.09 14.72
C GLU A 19 9.16 8.86 13.41
N GLY A 20 10.05 9.83 13.18
CA GLY A 20 10.09 10.57 11.93
C GLY A 20 10.71 9.72 10.81
N LEU A 21 10.07 9.70 9.65
CA LEU A 21 10.65 9.13 8.43
C LEU A 21 11.48 10.19 7.70
N SER A 22 12.55 9.74 7.03
CA SER A 22 13.35 10.65 6.21
C SER A 22 12.63 11.05 4.93
N ASP A 23 12.98 12.22 4.40
CA ASP A 23 12.45 12.75 3.15
C ASP A 23 12.57 11.74 2.00
N THR A 24 13.69 11.02 1.92
CA THR A 24 13.93 9.99 0.89
C THR A 24 12.89 8.87 0.96
N ILE A 25 12.55 8.40 2.15
CA ILE A 25 11.54 7.33 2.31
C ILE A 25 10.18 7.81 1.82
N TRP A 26 9.77 9.04 2.15
CA TRP A 26 8.50 9.59 1.66
C TRP A 26 8.46 9.69 0.14
N VAL A 27 9.56 10.09 -0.49
CA VAL A 27 9.66 10.15 -1.96
C VAL A 27 9.58 8.74 -2.56
N GLU A 28 10.31 7.77 -2.02
CA GLU A 28 10.26 6.38 -2.49
C GLU A 28 8.86 5.77 -2.35
N LEU A 29 8.17 6.01 -1.23
CA LEU A 29 6.81 5.51 -1.03
C LEU A 29 5.84 6.10 -2.07
N ARG A 30 5.91 7.41 -2.31
CA ARG A 30 5.10 8.09 -3.33
C ARG A 30 5.39 7.53 -4.72
N ASP A 31 6.66 7.39 -5.07
CA ASP A 31 7.09 6.91 -6.38
C ASP A 31 6.63 5.46 -6.63
N ASN A 32 6.69 4.59 -5.62
CA ASN A 32 6.21 3.21 -5.72
C ASN A 32 4.68 3.07 -5.70
N LEU A 33 3.96 3.99 -5.04
CA LEU A 33 2.51 4.02 -5.06
C LEU A 33 1.95 4.57 -6.40
N ASP A 34 2.76 5.34 -7.13
CA ASP A 34 2.37 6.05 -8.37
C ASP A 34 1.15 6.98 -8.18
N VAL A 35 1.09 7.65 -7.02
CA VAL A 35 0.02 8.61 -6.67
C VAL A 35 0.61 9.92 -6.17
N PRO A 36 -0.12 11.05 -6.27
CA PRO A 36 0.32 12.31 -5.70
C PRO A 36 0.19 12.30 -4.16
N PHE A 37 0.93 13.19 -3.47
CA PHE A 37 0.94 13.24 -2.01
C PHE A 37 -0.43 13.56 -1.39
N ASP A 38 -1.29 14.29 -2.09
CA ASP A 38 -2.64 14.61 -1.62
C ASP A 38 -3.60 13.39 -1.65
N GLU A 39 -3.25 12.32 -2.36
CA GLU A 39 -3.97 11.03 -2.27
C GLU A 39 -3.45 10.15 -1.13
N ILE A 40 -2.19 10.31 -0.74
CA ILE A 40 -1.58 9.61 0.41
C ILE A 40 -2.06 10.24 1.71
N PHE A 41 -2.14 11.58 1.75
CA PHE A 41 -2.51 12.36 2.93
C PHE A 41 -3.93 12.91 2.82
N THR A 42 -4.81 12.51 3.73
CA THR A 42 -6.20 12.96 3.74
C THR A 42 -6.27 14.40 4.24
N THR A 43 -6.35 15.36 3.32
CA THR A 43 -6.28 16.81 3.61
C THR A 43 -7.49 17.61 3.12
N GLN A 44 -8.59 16.96 2.74
CA GLN A 44 -9.77 17.65 2.21
C GLN A 44 -10.47 18.57 3.23
N ASN A 45 -10.45 18.22 4.52
CA ASN A 45 -11.14 18.96 5.57
C ASN A 45 -10.19 19.64 6.56
N GLU A 46 -8.91 19.75 6.19
CA GLU A 46 -7.84 20.21 7.09
C GLU A 46 -7.36 21.59 6.66
N ASP A 47 -7.27 22.50 7.61
CA ASP A 47 -6.66 23.81 7.37
C ASP A 47 -5.13 23.65 7.34
N LEU A 48 -4.54 23.92 6.17
CA LEU A 48 -3.10 23.88 5.92
C LEU A 48 -2.55 25.26 5.54
N SER A 49 -3.33 26.32 5.75
CA SER A 49 -2.96 27.69 5.36
C SER A 49 -1.64 28.15 6.00
N ASP A 50 -1.30 27.61 7.18
CA ASP A 50 -0.01 27.83 7.86
C ASP A 50 1.22 27.34 7.07
N TYR A 51 1.00 26.46 6.09
CA TYR A 51 2.01 25.88 5.22
C TYR A 51 2.01 26.51 3.81
N GLY A 52 1.02 27.35 3.49
CA GLY A 52 0.87 28.04 2.21
C GLY A 52 -0.33 27.55 1.40
N ASP A 53 -0.31 27.84 0.09
CA ASP A 53 -1.35 27.41 -0.83
C ASP A 53 -1.17 25.93 -1.21
N LYS A 54 -2.18 25.11 -0.91
CA LYS A 54 -2.17 23.66 -1.14
C LYS A 54 -1.90 23.28 -2.59
N ASP A 55 -2.43 24.05 -3.55
CA ASP A 55 -2.25 23.79 -4.99
C ASP A 55 -0.79 24.04 -5.43
N SER A 56 0.02 24.69 -4.60
CA SER A 56 1.43 25.03 -4.86
C SER A 56 2.43 24.20 -4.06
N PHE A 57 1.97 23.26 -3.23
CA PHE A 57 2.85 22.51 -2.33
C PHE A 57 3.89 21.69 -3.09
N SER A 58 5.15 21.91 -2.74
CA SER A 58 6.25 21.07 -3.20
C SER A 58 6.31 19.77 -2.42
N LYS A 59 7.12 18.81 -2.89
CA LYS A 59 7.40 17.57 -2.16
C LYS A 59 7.89 17.83 -0.73
N THR A 60 8.75 18.84 -0.56
CA THR A 60 9.29 19.20 0.75
C THR A 60 8.23 19.78 1.68
N ASP A 61 7.21 20.48 1.15
CA ASP A 61 6.13 21.02 1.97
C ASP A 61 5.22 19.91 2.48
N TRP A 62 4.89 18.93 1.63
CA TRP A 62 4.19 17.72 2.04
C TRP A 62 4.91 16.95 3.14
N ILE A 63 6.23 16.80 3.04
CA ILE A 63 7.05 16.12 4.05
C ILE A 63 7.06 16.92 5.37
N LYS A 64 7.19 18.25 5.32
CA LYS A 64 7.06 19.11 6.52
C LYS A 64 5.70 18.96 7.18
N ILE A 65 4.63 18.92 6.39
CA ILE A 65 3.26 18.78 6.87
C ILE A 65 3.10 17.45 7.59
N ILE A 66 3.46 16.31 6.99
CA ILE A 66 3.27 15.00 7.62
C ILE A 66 4.13 14.81 8.87
N ASN A 67 5.34 15.38 8.91
CA ASN A 67 6.19 15.35 10.10
C ASN A 67 5.61 16.14 11.28
N LYS A 68 4.81 17.19 11.01
CA LYS A 68 4.12 17.96 12.06
C LYS A 68 2.72 17.45 12.37
N ARG A 69 2.07 16.86 11.37
CA ARG A 69 0.67 16.41 11.39
C ARG A 69 0.57 14.96 10.91
N PRO A 70 1.19 13.99 11.63
CA PRO A 70 1.18 12.59 11.23
C PRO A 70 -0.24 12.00 11.17
N GLU A 71 -1.22 12.61 11.85
CA GLU A 71 -2.63 12.23 11.80
C GLU A 71 -3.27 12.31 10.39
N LEU A 72 -2.62 13.03 9.46
CA LEU A 72 -3.09 13.16 8.08
C LEU A 72 -2.93 11.87 7.26
N LEU A 73 -2.06 10.94 7.70
CA LEU A 73 -1.98 9.60 7.13
C LEU A 73 -3.07 8.68 7.72
N GLN A 74 -4.27 8.73 7.14
CA GLN A 74 -5.41 7.94 7.66
C GLN A 74 -5.39 6.46 7.23
N LYS A 75 -4.68 6.14 6.14
CA LYS A 75 -4.55 4.77 5.63
C LYS A 75 -3.12 4.28 5.87
N PRO A 76 -2.92 3.12 6.51
CA PRO A 76 -1.59 2.58 6.67
C PRO A 76 -0.98 2.21 5.32
N ILE A 77 0.33 2.39 5.21
CA ILE A 77 1.12 2.01 4.04
C ILE A 77 1.80 0.67 4.35
N ALA A 78 1.54 -0.34 3.53
CA ALA A 78 2.25 -1.61 3.60
C ALA A 78 3.40 -1.60 2.59
N VAL A 79 4.57 -2.06 3.02
CA VAL A 79 5.79 -2.17 2.19
C VAL A 79 6.30 -3.60 2.26
N ASN A 80 6.66 -4.17 1.12
CA ASN A 80 7.21 -5.52 1.01
C ASN A 80 8.14 -5.62 -0.20
N GLY A 81 9.45 -5.52 0.03
CA GLY A 81 10.43 -5.32 -1.04
C GLY A 81 10.13 -4.02 -1.79
N ASP A 82 10.03 -4.10 -3.12
CA ASP A 82 9.68 -2.97 -3.99
C ASP A 82 8.17 -2.73 -4.11
N SER A 83 7.33 -3.59 -3.52
CA SER A 83 5.88 -3.41 -3.53
C SER A 83 5.44 -2.49 -2.39
N VAL A 84 4.59 -1.52 -2.71
CA VAL A 84 3.98 -0.59 -1.75
C VAL A 84 2.46 -0.52 -2.00
N MET A 85 1.66 -0.47 -0.94
CA MET A 85 0.20 -0.38 -1.04
C MET A 85 -0.41 0.47 0.08
N LEU A 86 -1.33 1.38 -0.27
CA LEU A 86 -2.24 2.02 0.67
C LEU A 86 -3.35 1.04 1.07
N ILE A 87 -3.40 0.69 2.35
CA ILE A 87 -4.36 -0.29 2.87
C ILE A 87 -5.66 0.43 3.26
N ALA A 88 -6.73 0.20 2.50
CA ALA A 88 -8.06 0.71 2.83
C ALA A 88 -8.84 -0.26 3.73
N HIS A 89 -8.63 -1.56 3.56
CA HIS A 89 -9.32 -2.62 4.27
C HIS A 89 -8.34 -3.62 4.89
N ARG A 90 -8.62 -4.08 6.12
CA ARG A 90 -7.73 -5.01 6.84
C ARG A 90 -7.43 -6.31 6.08
N SER A 91 -8.37 -6.78 5.25
CA SER A 91 -8.18 -7.97 4.40
C SER A 91 -7.10 -7.79 3.33
N GLU A 92 -6.80 -6.55 2.93
CA GLU A 92 -5.78 -6.25 1.91
C GLU A 92 -4.38 -6.52 2.45
N ILE A 93 -4.14 -6.35 3.76
CA ILE A 93 -2.86 -6.70 4.40
C ILE A 93 -2.53 -8.17 4.13
N LEU A 94 -3.50 -9.06 4.31
CA LEU A 94 -3.29 -10.49 4.06
C LEU A 94 -2.96 -10.72 2.58
N LYS A 95 -3.76 -10.17 1.66
CA LYS A 95 -3.51 -10.30 0.22
C LYS A 95 -2.13 -9.79 -0.19
N PHE A 96 -1.70 -8.66 0.38
CA PHE A 96 -0.44 -8.00 0.07
C PHE A 96 0.79 -8.81 0.51
N PHE A 97 0.73 -9.46 1.69
CA PHE A 97 1.84 -10.28 2.18
C PHE A 97 1.78 -11.75 1.72
N ASP A 98 0.61 -12.25 1.32
CA ASP A 98 0.40 -13.63 0.87
C ASP A 98 0.86 -13.86 -0.59
N VAL A 99 0.77 -12.84 -1.47
CA VAL A 99 1.20 -12.94 -2.87
C VAL A 99 2.67 -13.35 -3.05
N ASP A 100 3.55 -12.99 -2.11
CA ASP A 100 4.95 -13.44 -2.13
C ASP A 100 5.14 -14.90 -1.68
N SER A 101 4.24 -15.44 -0.86
CA SER A 101 4.34 -16.85 -0.42
C SER A 101 3.96 -17.83 -1.53
N ALA A 102 3.29 -17.36 -2.59
CA ALA A 102 2.95 -18.16 -3.75
C ALA A 102 4.05 -18.23 -4.83
N GLY A 103 5.14 -17.46 -4.70
CA GLY A 103 6.24 -17.49 -5.69
C GLY A 103 5.79 -17.11 -7.11
N LEU A 104 4.80 -16.20 -7.22
CA LEU A 104 4.31 -15.74 -8.52
C LEU A 104 5.00 -14.42 -8.86
N GLU A 105 6.15 -14.51 -9.53
CA GLU A 105 6.63 -13.42 -10.38
C GLU A 105 5.46 -12.99 -11.27
N LYS A 106 4.94 -11.78 -11.06
CA LYS A 106 3.92 -11.19 -11.93
C LYS A 106 4.56 -10.93 -13.28
N THR A 107 4.49 -11.91 -14.18
CA THR A 107 4.59 -11.62 -15.61
C THR A 107 3.35 -10.81 -15.97
N PHE A 108 3.54 -9.58 -16.44
CA PHE A 108 2.47 -8.79 -17.03
C PHE A 108 2.07 -9.44 -18.37
N GLY A 109 1.30 -10.53 -18.30
CA GLY A 109 0.77 -11.25 -19.46
C GLY A 109 -0.68 -10.86 -19.68
N HIS A 110 -0.95 -10.05 -20.71
CA HIS A 110 -2.28 -9.71 -21.19
C HIS A 110 -2.95 -10.89 -21.90
N GLU A 111 -3.16 -12.01 -21.22
CA GLU A 111 -3.89 -13.14 -21.82
C GLU A 111 -5.04 -13.57 -20.92
N ALA A 112 -6.24 -13.52 -21.49
CA ALA A 112 -7.45 -13.96 -20.83
C ALA A 112 -7.29 -15.43 -20.38
N PRO A 113 -7.82 -15.81 -19.20
CA PRO A 113 -7.72 -17.18 -18.74
C PRO A 113 -8.43 -18.09 -19.75
N THR A 114 -7.67 -18.93 -20.47
CA THR A 114 -8.23 -20.03 -21.25
C THR A 114 -8.77 -21.06 -20.27
N THR A 115 -10.08 -21.01 -20.00
CA THR A 115 -10.79 -22.08 -19.31
C THR A 115 -10.94 -23.26 -20.28
N SER A 116 -9.90 -24.07 -20.43
CA SER A 116 -10.07 -25.40 -21.02
C SER A 116 -10.60 -26.34 -19.96
N SER A 117 -11.89 -26.65 -20.03
CA SER A 117 -12.55 -27.68 -19.23
C SER A 117 -11.84 -29.02 -19.40
N THR A 118 -11.29 -29.58 -18.33
CA THR A 118 -10.56 -30.87 -18.34
C THR A 118 -11.46 -32.08 -18.08
N THR A 119 -12.76 -32.02 -18.37
CA THR A 119 -13.63 -33.21 -18.28
C THR A 119 -13.43 -34.11 -19.49
N LYS A 120 -12.29 -34.79 -19.54
CA LYS A 120 -12.05 -35.92 -20.43
C LYS A 120 -12.60 -37.19 -19.78
N GLY A 121 -13.85 -37.51 -20.11
CA GLY A 121 -14.30 -38.91 -20.22
C GLY A 121 -14.59 -39.70 -18.94
N GLU A 122 -15.36 -39.16 -17.99
CA GLU A 122 -15.98 -40.00 -16.96
C GLU A 122 -17.30 -40.58 -17.46
N LYS A 123 -17.24 -41.84 -17.89
CA LYS A 123 -18.38 -42.69 -18.21
C LYS A 123 -18.94 -43.23 -16.90
N PHE A 124 -19.97 -42.60 -16.34
CA PHE A 124 -20.68 -43.16 -15.19
C PHE A 124 -21.56 -44.32 -15.67
N VAL A 125 -21.17 -45.55 -15.31
CA VAL A 125 -22.01 -46.74 -15.39
C VAL A 125 -22.79 -46.88 -14.08
N LYS A 126 -24.11 -46.98 -14.17
CA LYS A 126 -24.87 -48.04 -13.49
C LYS A 126 -26.17 -48.30 -14.23
#